data_AF-A0A962GNL6-F1
#
_entry.id   AF-A0A962GNL6-F1
#
_cell.length_a   1.000
_cell.length_b   1.000
_cell.length_c   1.000
_cell.angle_alpha   90.00
_cell.angle_beta   90.00
_cell.angle_gamma   90.00
#
_symmetry.space_group_name_H-M   'P 1'
#
loop_
_entity.id
_entity.type
_entity.pdbx_description
1 polymer ?
#
loop_
_entity_poly.entity_id
_entity_poly.type
_entity_poly.pdbx_seq_one_letter_code
_entity_poly.pdbx_strand_id
1 'polypeptide(L)'
;ATSRLARATGSPVLPCLVRRDGPGWLVQVLPPLSDFPGEDEIENAARINALIEHAVREAPEQYLWAHRRFRSRPEGQAPLYDDAVLKPKHRQR
;
A
#
# COMPACT_ATOMS: atom_id res chain seq x y z
N ALA A 1 9.21 3.32 -3.02
CA ALA A 1 8.91 4.52 -3.84
C ALA A 1 8.73 5.74 -2.95
N THR A 2 7.77 5.74 -2.01
CA THR A 2 7.50 6.84 -1.07
C THR A 2 8.74 7.30 -0.30
N SER A 3 9.47 6.39 0.34
CA SER A 3 10.70 6.71 1.08
C SER A 3 11.81 7.29 0.20
N ARG A 4 11.98 6.75 -1.02
CA ARG A 4 13.01 7.23 -1.96
C ARG A 4 12.75 8.65 -2.44
N LEU A 5 11.49 8.97 -2.79
CA LEU A 5 11.12 10.31 -3.21
C LEU A 5 11.31 11.32 -2.06
N ALA A 6 10.80 10.98 -0.86
CA ALA A 6 10.94 11.84 0.32
C ALA A 6 12.41 12.10 0.67
N ARG A 7 13.28 11.09 0.57
CA ARG A 7 14.73 11.23 0.78
C ARG A 7 15.37 12.13 -0.27
N ALA A 8 14.97 12.00 -1.53
CA ALA A 8 15.54 12.80 -2.63
C ALA A 8 15.15 14.28 -2.54
N THR A 9 13.96 14.60 -2.03
CA THR A 9 13.44 15.98 -1.99
C THR A 9 13.49 16.63 -0.61
N GLY A 10 13.73 15.87 0.45
CA GLY A 10 13.64 16.35 1.84
C GLY A 10 12.22 16.77 2.24
N SER A 11 11.19 16.37 1.48
CA SER A 11 9.82 16.83 1.70
C SER A 11 9.10 15.99 2.76
N PRO A 12 8.24 16.60 3.59
CA PRO A 12 7.39 15.85 4.50
C PRO A 12 6.41 14.95 3.75
N VAL A 13 6.14 13.76 4.31
CA VAL A 13 5.18 12.80 3.75
C VAL A 13 3.91 12.83 4.59
N LEU A 14 2.80 13.26 3.97
CA LEU A 14 1.49 13.29 4.60
C LEU A 14 0.64 12.12 4.09
N PRO A 15 0.19 11.20 4.96
CA PRO A 15 -0.77 10.18 4.58
C PRO A 15 -2.11 10.80 4.22
N CYS A 16 -2.70 10.37 3.11
CA CYS A 16 -4.05 10.74 2.70
C CYS A 16 -4.90 9.47 2.63
N LEU A 17 -5.91 9.39 3.49
CA LEU A 17 -6.83 8.26 3.59
C LEU A 17 -8.17 8.67 3.00
N VAL A 18 -8.72 7.82 2.13
CA VAL A 18 -9.97 8.11 1.44
C VAL A 18 -10.89 6.92 1.55
N ARG A 19 -12.11 7.16 2.03
CA ARG A 19 -13.19 6.17 2.06
C ARG A 19 -14.52 6.82 1.72
N ARG A 20 -15.46 6.05 1.21
CA ARG A 20 -16.86 6.45 1.08
C ARG A 20 -17.46 6.67 2.47
N ASP A 21 -18.34 7.66 2.53
CA ASP A 21 -19.10 8.03 3.72
C ASP A 21 -20.50 8.45 3.27
N GLY A 22 -21.46 7.52 3.36
CA GLY A 22 -22.80 7.69 2.77
C GLY A 22 -22.75 7.98 1.26
N PRO A 23 -23.44 9.03 0.77
CA PRO A 23 -23.40 9.42 -0.65
C PRO A 23 -22.09 10.11 -1.07
N GLY A 24 -21.21 10.42 -0.12
CA GLY A 24 -20.00 11.20 -0.33
C GLY A 24 -18.70 10.45 -0.03
N TRP A 25 -17.66 11.23 0.23
CA TRP A 25 -16.31 10.76 0.54
C TRP A 25 -15.79 11.46 1.79
N LEU A 26 -15.17 10.70 2.68
CA LEU A 26 -14.31 11.24 3.71
C LEU A 26 -12.86 11.20 3.19
N VAL A 27 -12.22 12.37 3.17
CA VAL A 27 -10.80 12.53 2.86
C VAL A 27 -10.10 13.02 4.12
N GLN A 28 -9.19 12.22 4.64
CA GLN A 28 -8.44 12.53 5.84
C GLN A 28 -6.95 12.66 5.51
N VAL A 29 -6.43 13.87 5.66
CA VAL A 29 -4.99 14.15 5.55
C VAL A 29 -4.42 14.13 6.97
N LEU A 30 -3.56 13.15 7.23
CA LEU A 30 -2.91 13.00 8.53
C LEU A 30 -1.72 13.95 8.67
N PRO A 31 -1.27 14.23 9.90
CA PRO A 31 0.00 14.89 10.14
C PRO A 31 1.15 14.20 9.39
N PRO A 32 2.22 14.94 9.06
CA PRO A 32 3.39 14.36 8.41
C PRO A 32 3.97 13.24 9.28
N LEU A 33 4.49 12.20 8.62
CA LEU A 33 5.17 11.11 9.32
C LEU A 33 6.44 11.66 10.00
N SER A 34 6.53 11.51 11.32
CA SER A 34 7.71 11.90 12.09
C SER A 34 8.90 11.02 11.72
N ASP A 35 10.09 11.60 11.63
CA ASP A 35 11.34 10.86 11.40
C ASP A 35 11.24 9.91 10.18
N PHE A 36 10.62 10.37 9.09
CA PHE A 36 10.44 9.61 7.86
C PHE A 36 11.01 10.36 6.65
N PRO A 37 11.74 9.68 5.75
CA PRO A 37 12.12 8.27 5.81
C PRO A 37 13.30 8.03 6.76
N GLY A 38 13.25 6.93 7.53
CA GLY A 38 14.39 6.43 8.30
C GLY A 38 15.46 5.81 7.39
N GLU A 39 16.50 5.22 7.97
CA GLU A 39 17.60 4.60 7.22
C GLU A 39 17.21 3.24 6.61
N ASP A 40 16.50 2.39 7.37
CA ASP A 40 16.10 1.04 6.95
C ASP A 40 14.89 1.08 5.99
N GLU A 41 15.06 0.55 4.77
CA GLU A 41 13.97 0.43 3.81
C GLU A 41 12.84 -0.51 4.28
N ILE A 42 13.17 -1.55 5.06
CA ILE A 42 12.19 -2.52 5.61
C ILE A 42 11.33 -1.83 6.65
N GLU A 43 11.92 -1.11 7.60
CA GLU A 43 11.17 -0.36 8.62
C GLU A 43 10.29 0.71 7.98
N ASN A 44 10.81 1.45 7.01
CA ASN A 44 10.02 2.42 6.25
C ASN A 44 8.81 1.76 5.57
N ALA A 45 9.00 0.60 4.92
CA ALA A 45 7.91 -0.13 4.29
C ALA A 45 6.90 -0.65 5.32
N ALA A 46 7.36 -1.14 6.47
CA ALA A 46 6.51 -1.61 7.57
C ALA A 46 5.63 -0.48 8.12
N ARG A 47 6.18 0.72 8.33
CA ARG A 47 5.43 1.90 8.77
C ARG A 47 4.31 2.28 7.79
N ILE A 48 4.60 2.29 6.49
CA ILE A 48 3.58 2.56 5.47
C ILE A 48 2.53 1.45 5.42
N ASN A 49 2.92 0.18 5.55
CA ASN A 49 1.99 -0.94 5.60
C ASN A 49 1.07 -0.84 6.83
N ALA A 50 1.58 -0.47 8.00
CA ALA A 50 0.77 -0.28 9.20
C ALA A 50 -0.31 0.80 9.02
N LEU A 51 0.01 1.91 8.34
CA LEU A 51 -0.97 2.95 7.98
C LEU A 51 -2.06 2.41 7.05
N ILE A 52 -1.67 1.63 6.04
CA ILE A 52 -2.61 0.99 5.12
C ILE A 52 -3.52 0.02 5.90
N GLU A 53 -2.94 -0.84 6.74
CA GLU A 53 -3.71 -1.79 7.55
C GLU A 53 -4.69 -1.09 8.49
N HIS A 54 -4.30 0.03 9.10
CA HIS A 54 -5.19 0.84 9.92
C HIS A 54 -6.40 1.33 9.12
N ALA A 55 -6.16 1.98 7.96
CA ALA A 55 -7.23 2.46 7.08
C ALA A 55 -8.12 1.32 6.56
N VAL A 56 -7.54 0.15 6.24
CA VAL A 56 -8.30 -1.02 5.80
C VAL A 56 -9.20 -1.54 6.91
N ARG A 57 -8.78 -1.51 8.18
CA ARG A 57 -9.62 -1.95 9.31
C ARG A 57 -10.84 -1.05 9.55
N GLU A 58 -10.78 0.22 9.15
CA GLU A 58 -11.92 1.15 9.29
C GLU A 58 -13.05 0.89 8.29
N ALA A 59 -12.72 0.43 7.08
CA ALA A 59 -13.68 0.15 6.01
C ALA A 59 -13.20 -1.00 5.11
N PRO A 60 -13.11 -2.24 5.61
CA PRO A 60 -12.49 -3.36 4.91
C PRO A 60 -13.18 -3.67 3.58
N GLU A 61 -14.49 -3.51 3.49
CA GLU A 61 -15.28 -3.69 2.27
C GLU A 61 -14.92 -2.73 1.14
N GLN A 62 -14.23 -1.62 1.45
CA GLN A 62 -13.81 -0.61 0.47
C GLN A 62 -12.38 -0.80 -0.02
N TYR A 63 -11.62 -1.73 0.55
CA TYR A 63 -10.29 -2.04 0.06
C TYR A 63 -10.36 -2.81 -1.27
N LEU A 64 -9.40 -2.58 -2.16
CA LEU A 64 -9.32 -3.26 -3.45
C LEU A 64 -8.79 -4.69 -3.28
N TRP A 65 -9.59 -5.59 -2.69
CA TRP A 65 -9.20 -7.00 -2.45
C TRP A 65 -8.91 -7.79 -3.72
N ALA A 66 -9.42 -7.36 -4.87
CA ALA A 66 -9.08 -7.93 -6.18
C ALA A 66 -7.59 -7.73 -6.54
N HIS A 67 -6.91 -6.75 -5.95
CA HIS A 67 -5.48 -6.57 -6.14
C HIS A 67 -4.72 -7.69 -5.44
N ARG A 68 -3.90 -8.43 -6.21
CA ARG A 68 -3.06 -9.54 -5.73
C ARG A 68 -1.84 -9.05 -4.94
N ARG A 69 -2.06 -8.32 -3.85
CA ARG A 69 -1.02 -7.66 -3.05
C ARG A 69 0.00 -8.64 -2.48
N PHE A 70 -0.42 -9.87 -2.16
CA PHE A 70 0.43 -10.88 -1.53
C PHE A 70 0.99 -11.90 -2.54
N ARG A 71 1.17 -11.50 -3.81
CA ARG A 71 1.65 -12.41 -4.87
C ARG A 71 3.13 -12.73 -4.68
N SER A 72 3.92 -11.71 -4.36
CA SER A 72 5.29 -11.89 -3.90
C SER A 72 5.27 -12.43 -2.48
N ARG A 73 5.97 -13.54 -2.26
CA ARG A 73 6.01 -14.26 -0.99
C ARG A 73 7.47 -14.45 -0.57
N PRO A 74 7.76 -14.57 0.74
CA PRO A 74 9.06 -15.02 1.20
C PRO A 74 9.45 -16.37 0.58
N GLU A 75 10.75 -16.61 0.46
CA GLU A 75 11.28 -17.84 -0.10
C GLU A 75 10.75 -19.08 0.66
N GLY A 76 10.39 -20.12 -0.08
CA GLY A 76 9.82 -21.36 0.47
C GLY A 76 8.31 -21.32 0.80
N GLN A 77 7.63 -20.17 0.69
CA GLN A 77 6.18 -20.12 0.93
C GLN A 77 5.36 -20.47 -0.32
N ALA A 78 4.29 -21.24 -0.12
CA ALA A 78 3.35 -21.55 -1.20
C ALA A 78 2.67 -20.29 -1.75
N PRO A 79 2.35 -20.26 -3.06
CA PRO A 79 1.61 -19.17 -3.67
C PRO A 79 0.17 -19.12 -3.13
N LEU A 80 -0.35 -17.91 -2.90
CA LEU A 80 -1.73 -17.70 -2.42
C LEU A 80 -2.74 -17.56 -3.55
N TYR A 81 -2.28 -17.33 -4.78
CA TYR A 81 -3.13 -17.05 -5.92
C TYR A 81 -2.88 -18.08 -7.01
N ASP A 82 -3.97 -18.57 -7.60
CA ASP A 82 -3.91 -19.44 -8.76
C ASP A 82 -3.63 -18.62 -10.02
N ASP A 83 -2.41 -18.71 -10.54
CA ASP A 83 -2.01 -18.04 -11.77
C ASP A 83 -2.59 -18.73 -13.03
N ALA A 84 -3.10 -19.96 -12.93
CA ALA A 84 -3.69 -20.70 -14.05
C ALA A 84 -5.08 -20.19 -14.47
N VAL A 85 -5.77 -19.43 -13.59
CA VAL A 85 -7.05 -18.77 -13.89
C VAL A 85 -6.89 -17.57 -14.83
N LEU A 86 -5.64 -17.14 -15.10
CA LEU A 86 -5.36 -15.99 -15.97
C LEU A 86 -5.21 -16.42 -17.44
N LYS A 87 -5.96 -15.75 -18.33
CA LYS A 87 -5.68 -15.80 -19.78
C LYS A 87 -4.23 -15.35 -20.04
N PRO A 88 -3.51 -15.98 -20.98
CA PRO A 88 -2.12 -15.62 -21.26
C PRO A 88 -2.02 -14.15 -21.63
N LYS A 89 -1.13 -13.42 -20.95
CA LYS A 89 -0.80 -12.04 -21.29
C LYS A 89 -0.23 -12.03 -22.72
N HIS A 90 -0.96 -11.43 -23.66
CA HIS A 90 -0.38 -11.04 -24.94
C HIS A 90 0.67 -9.98 -24.65
N ARG A 91 1.92 -10.40 -24.56
CA ARG A 91 3.07 -9.52 -24.44
C ARG A 91 3.36 -9.02 -25.85
N GLN A 92 2.65 -7.98 -26.29
CA GLN A 92 3.11 -7.21 -27.44
C GLN A 92 4.42 -6.53 -27.04
N ARG A 93 5.41 -6.72 -27.90
CA ARG A 93 6.79 -6.26 -27.76
C ARG A 93 6.89 -4.74 -27.82
#